data_AF-A0A3A6TDQ8-F1
#
_entry.id   AF-A0A3A6TDQ8-F1
#
_cell.length_a   1.000
_cell.length_b   1.000
_cell.length_c   1.000
_cell.angle_alpha   90.00
_cell.angle_beta   90.00
_cell.angle_gamma   90.00
#
_symmetry.space_group_name_H-M   'P 1'
#
loop_
_entity.id
_entity.type
_entity.pdbx_description
1 polymer ?
#
loop_
_entity_poly.entity_id
_entity_poly.type
_entity_poly.pdbx_seq_one_letter_code
_entity_poly.pdbx_strand_id
1 'polypeptide(L)'
;MPNTKCKILTFNERKNLFDLLQRKEITEQDLKDQGLSVGQIARLRKEEPKRPKPKSKMLTFEQRTQYYNGLNSGAITKQDLINQGVSANQITWLTRKEPKRPRPHRAHMPYNSFSLEERIEFRAQLLNGEEDKLKEKRLSRRQIDLLRKKEPRPHREHKKYKRLTLETKKEYRIQLETGITTEEALKSEGISDWQIKTIRQA
;
A
#
# COMPACT_ATOMS: atom_id res chain seq x y z
N MET A 1 -23.69 3.89 14.39
CA MET A 1 -23.89 3.02 13.20
C MET A 1 -22.87 1.89 13.27
N PRO A 2 -23.30 0.63 13.42
CA PRO A 2 -22.36 -0.49 13.39
C PRO A 2 -21.66 -0.51 12.03
N ASN A 3 -20.34 -0.66 12.05
CA ASN A 3 -19.49 -0.69 10.88
C ASN A 3 -19.63 -2.07 10.21
N THR A 4 -20.80 -2.34 9.63
CA THR A 4 -21.09 -3.60 8.93
C THR A 4 -20.20 -3.66 7.70
N LYS A 5 -19.18 -4.52 7.77
CA LYS A 5 -18.28 -4.78 6.64
C LYS A 5 -19.15 -5.18 5.44
N CYS A 6 -19.12 -4.37 4.37
CA CYS A 6 -19.90 -4.64 3.17
C CYS A 6 -19.56 -6.04 2.63
N LYS A 7 -20.59 -6.84 2.35
CA LYS A 7 -20.42 -8.21 1.82
C LYS A 7 -19.75 -8.14 0.45
N ILE A 8 -18.64 -8.85 0.26
CA ILE A 8 -18.00 -8.99 -1.07
C ILE A 8 -18.69 -10.16 -1.79
N LEU A 9 -19.30 -9.86 -2.94
CA LEU A 9 -19.99 -10.87 -3.75
C LEU A 9 -19.03 -11.63 -4.67
N THR A 10 -19.19 -12.94 -4.72
CA THR A 10 -18.54 -13.81 -5.70
C THR A 10 -19.07 -13.56 -7.12
N PHE A 11 -18.45 -14.15 -8.15
CA PHE A 11 -18.96 -14.05 -9.52
C PHE A 11 -20.37 -14.63 -9.66
N ASN A 12 -20.61 -15.83 -9.12
CA ASN A 12 -21.90 -16.52 -9.22
C ASN A 12 -23.00 -15.73 -8.50
N GLU A 13 -22.74 -15.24 -7.29
CA GLU A 13 -23.69 -14.39 -6.56
C GLU A 13 -24.01 -13.12 -7.34
N ARG A 14 -23.01 -12.45 -7.91
CA ARG A 14 -23.25 -11.26 -8.74
C ARG A 14 -24.14 -11.60 -9.95
N LYS A 15 -23.87 -12.70 -10.63
CA LYS A 15 -24.65 -13.10 -11.81
C LYS A 15 -26.11 -13.38 -11.43
N ASN A 16 -26.33 -14.16 -10.37
CA ASN A 16 -27.67 -14.47 -9.89
C ASN A 16 -28.42 -13.21 -9.47
N LEU A 17 -27.80 -12.32 -8.68
CA LEU A 17 -28.43 -11.08 -8.25
C LEU A 17 -28.68 -10.11 -9.42
N PHE A 18 -27.80 -10.09 -10.43
CA PHE A 18 -28.02 -9.35 -11.66
C PHE A 18 -29.28 -9.86 -12.38
N ASP A 19 -29.38 -11.18 -12.61
CA ASP A 19 -30.51 -11.80 -13.31
C ASP A 19 -31.84 -11.55 -12.56
N LEU A 20 -31.86 -11.72 -11.24
CA LEU A 20 -33.03 -11.45 -10.40
C LEU A 20 -33.46 -9.97 -10.45
N LEU A 21 -32.49 -9.05 -10.45
CA LEU A 21 -32.76 -7.61 -10.49
C LEU A 21 -33.26 -7.17 -11.88
N GLN A 22 -32.76 -7.77 -12.97
CA GLN A 22 -33.30 -7.53 -14.32
C GLN A 22 -34.71 -8.07 -14.50
N ARG A 23 -35.03 -9.21 -13.86
CA ARG A 23 -36.38 -9.79 -13.85
C ARG A 23 -37.35 -9.11 -12.88
N LYS A 24 -36.87 -8.14 -12.09
CA LYS A 24 -37.63 -7.44 -11.02
C LYS A 24 -38.16 -8.40 -9.94
N GLU A 25 -37.52 -9.55 -9.75
CA GLU A 25 -37.85 -10.51 -8.69
C GLU A 25 -37.33 -10.03 -7.31
N ILE A 26 -36.32 -9.16 -7.32
CA ILE A 26 -35.77 -8.49 -6.13
C ILE A 26 -35.65 -6.99 -6.36
N THR A 27 -35.74 -6.20 -5.29
CA THR A 27 -35.60 -4.75 -5.31
C THR A 27 -34.22 -4.31 -4.83
N GLU A 28 -33.85 -3.05 -5.14
CA GLU A 28 -32.63 -2.45 -4.61
C GLU A 28 -32.65 -2.35 -3.07
N GLN A 29 -33.84 -2.27 -2.46
CA GLN A 29 -33.99 -2.22 -1.01
C GLN A 29 -33.65 -3.58 -0.38
N ASP A 30 -34.10 -4.68 -0.98
CA ASP A 30 -33.74 -6.03 -0.53
C ASP A 30 -32.22 -6.25 -0.53
N LEU A 31 -31.52 -5.70 -1.52
CA LEU A 31 -30.06 -5.77 -1.61
C LEU A 31 -29.37 -4.92 -0.53
N LYS A 32 -29.92 -3.74 -0.18
CA LYS A 32 -29.40 -2.92 0.93
C LYS A 32 -29.59 -3.62 2.26
N ASP A 33 -30.73 -4.27 2.46
CA ASP A 33 -31.05 -5.01 3.68
C ASP A 33 -30.16 -6.26 3.82
N GLN A 34 -29.74 -6.86 2.71
CA GLN A 34 -28.70 -7.89 2.65
C GLN A 34 -27.26 -7.36 2.89
N GLY A 35 -27.10 -6.05 3.12
CA GLY A 35 -25.81 -5.43 3.45
C GLY A 35 -24.91 -5.17 2.24
N LEU A 36 -25.47 -5.08 1.03
CA LEU A 36 -24.72 -4.63 -0.15
C LEU A 36 -24.55 -3.10 -0.13
N SER A 37 -23.38 -2.65 -0.56
CA SER A 37 -23.11 -1.22 -0.74
C SER A 37 -23.88 -0.66 -1.94
N VAL A 38 -24.21 0.64 -1.88
CA VAL A 38 -24.82 1.38 -2.99
C VAL A 38 -24.03 1.22 -4.30
N GLY A 39 -22.70 1.19 -4.22
CA GLY A 39 -21.84 0.98 -5.38
C GLY A 39 -21.94 -0.43 -6.00
N GLN A 40 -22.19 -1.45 -5.19
CA GLN A 40 -22.42 -2.82 -5.70
C GLN A 40 -23.77 -2.92 -6.40
N ILE A 41 -24.82 -2.34 -5.81
CA ILE A 41 -26.17 -2.30 -6.37
C ILE A 41 -26.16 -1.55 -7.72
N ALA A 42 -25.52 -0.38 -7.77
CA ALA A 42 -25.39 0.40 -8.99
C ALA A 42 -24.68 -0.36 -10.12
N ARG A 43 -23.70 -1.22 -9.79
CA ARG A 43 -23.02 -2.08 -10.77
C ARG A 43 -23.93 -3.20 -11.28
N LEU A 44 -24.66 -3.88 -10.39
CA LEU A 44 -25.63 -4.92 -10.77
C LEU A 44 -26.75 -4.36 -11.66
N ARG A 45 -27.09 -3.08 -11.55
CA ARG A 45 -28.07 -2.46 -12.45
C ARG A 45 -27.53 -2.20 -13.85
N LYS A 46 -26.26 -1.82 -13.97
CA LYS A 46 -25.67 -1.29 -15.21
C LYS A 46 -25.04 -2.35 -16.10
N GLU A 47 -24.35 -3.33 -15.51
CA GLU A 47 -23.47 -4.22 -16.25
C GLU A 47 -23.62 -5.68 -15.82
N GLU A 48 -23.78 -6.57 -16.79
CA GLU A 48 -23.75 -8.01 -16.54
C GLU A 48 -22.36 -8.40 -16.00
N PRO A 49 -22.29 -9.13 -14.87
CA PRO A 49 -21.04 -9.59 -14.32
C PRO A 49 -20.28 -10.46 -15.33
N LYS A 50 -19.02 -10.08 -15.61
CA LYS A 50 -18.13 -10.87 -16.47
C LYS A 50 -17.38 -11.92 -15.66
N ARG A 51 -17.23 -13.12 -16.23
CA ARG A 51 -16.40 -14.17 -15.62
C ARG A 51 -14.98 -13.62 -15.41
N PRO A 52 -14.39 -13.79 -14.22
CA PRO A 52 -13.00 -13.41 -14.02
C PRO A 52 -12.15 -14.22 -14.98
N LYS A 53 -11.29 -13.53 -15.75
CA LYS A 53 -10.33 -14.22 -16.61
C LYS A 53 -9.36 -14.98 -15.71
N PRO A 54 -9.08 -16.27 -15.96
CA PRO A 54 -8.06 -16.98 -15.21
C PRO A 54 -6.74 -16.22 -15.34
N LYS A 55 -6.07 -15.99 -14.20
CA LYS A 55 -4.75 -15.36 -14.22
C LYS A 55 -3.77 -16.35 -14.86
N SER A 56 -3.08 -15.94 -15.91
CA SER A 56 -1.98 -16.74 -16.46
C SER A 56 -0.95 -16.97 -15.36
N LYS A 57 -0.62 -18.23 -15.06
CA LYS A 57 0.45 -18.54 -14.12
C LYS A 57 1.76 -17.94 -14.65
N MET A 58 2.47 -17.19 -13.83
CA MET A 58 3.82 -16.75 -14.20
C MET A 58 4.76 -17.94 -14.13
N LEU A 59 5.46 -18.21 -15.24
CA LEU A 59 6.50 -19.24 -15.27
C LEU A 59 7.65 -18.87 -14.35
N THR A 60 8.19 -19.85 -13.62
CA THR A 60 9.44 -19.68 -12.85
C THR A 60 10.63 -19.49 -13.80
N PHE A 61 11.78 -19.04 -13.28
CA PHE A 61 12.99 -18.91 -14.10
C PHE A 61 13.37 -20.26 -14.73
N GLU A 62 13.35 -21.34 -13.95
CA GLU A 62 13.67 -22.70 -14.40
C GLU A 62 12.74 -23.18 -15.51
N GLN A 63 11.43 -23.00 -15.34
CA GLN A 63 10.43 -23.35 -16.37
C GLN A 63 10.68 -22.57 -17.67
N ARG A 64 10.98 -21.27 -17.56
CA ARG A 64 11.30 -20.46 -18.76
C ARG A 64 12.54 -20.99 -19.45
N THR A 65 13.59 -21.36 -18.71
CA THR A 65 14.83 -21.90 -19.27
C THR A 65 14.59 -23.25 -19.95
N GLN A 66 13.86 -24.15 -19.30
CA GLN A 66 13.49 -25.44 -19.88
C GLN A 66 12.68 -25.29 -21.17
N TYR A 67 11.65 -24.45 -21.16
CA TYR A 67 10.81 -24.22 -22.35
C TYR A 67 11.57 -23.48 -23.46
N TYR A 68 12.44 -22.53 -23.14
CA TYR A 68 13.30 -21.87 -24.11
C TYR A 68 14.21 -22.87 -24.82
N ASN A 69 14.92 -23.71 -24.05
CA ASN A 69 15.81 -24.72 -24.60
C ASN A 69 15.04 -25.77 -25.40
N GLY A 70 13.88 -26.22 -24.90
CA GLY A 70 13.02 -27.18 -25.59
C GLY A 70 12.43 -26.65 -26.89
N LEU A 71 12.07 -25.35 -26.96
CA LEU A 71 11.64 -24.70 -28.20
C LEU A 71 12.79 -24.57 -29.21
N ASN A 72 14.00 -24.26 -28.74
CA ASN A 72 15.18 -24.13 -29.60
C ASN A 72 15.68 -25.46 -30.14
N SER A 73 15.59 -26.54 -29.35
CA SER A 73 15.96 -27.89 -29.78
C SER A 73 14.87 -28.60 -30.57
N GLY A 74 13.66 -28.05 -30.63
CA GLY A 74 12.49 -28.69 -31.24
C GLY A 74 11.87 -29.80 -30.38
N ALA A 75 12.37 -30.05 -29.17
CA ALA A 75 11.83 -31.06 -28.26
C ALA A 75 10.42 -30.71 -27.73
N ILE A 76 10.05 -29.41 -27.76
CA ILE A 76 8.74 -28.91 -27.35
C ILE A 76 8.22 -27.98 -28.45
N THR A 77 6.97 -28.14 -28.86
CA THR A 77 6.31 -27.23 -29.80
C THR A 77 5.56 -26.11 -29.08
N LYS A 78 5.23 -25.04 -29.82
CA LYS A 78 4.34 -23.99 -29.30
C LYS A 78 2.98 -24.54 -28.85
N GLN A 79 2.47 -25.55 -29.54
CA GLN A 79 1.18 -26.17 -29.23
C GLN A 79 1.23 -26.93 -27.90
N ASP A 80 2.34 -27.61 -27.61
CA ASP A 80 2.54 -28.30 -26.33
C ASP A 80 2.49 -27.32 -25.15
N LEU A 81 3.09 -26.14 -25.30
CA LEU A 81 3.04 -25.09 -24.28
C LEU A 81 1.63 -24.51 -24.11
N ILE A 82 0.87 -24.34 -25.20
CA ILE A 82 -0.53 -23.90 -25.13
C ILE A 82 -1.38 -24.93 -24.37
N ASN A 83 -1.19 -26.22 -24.65
CA ASN A 83 -1.88 -27.31 -23.96
C ASN A 83 -1.53 -27.36 -22.46
N GLN A 84 -0.30 -26.96 -22.09
CA GLN A 84 0.13 -26.78 -20.70
C GLN A 84 -0.38 -25.49 -20.05
N GLY A 85 -1.19 -24.70 -20.76
CA GLY A 85 -1.78 -23.46 -20.25
C GLY A 85 -0.85 -22.25 -20.27
N VAL A 86 0.25 -22.31 -21.03
CA VAL A 86 1.14 -21.16 -21.23
C VAL A 86 0.49 -20.21 -22.24
N SER A 87 0.42 -18.91 -21.89
CA SER A 87 -0.21 -17.93 -22.76
C SER A 87 0.61 -17.67 -24.04
N ALA A 88 -0.06 -17.32 -25.13
CA ALA A 88 0.59 -16.94 -26.39
C ALA A 88 1.65 -15.85 -26.20
N ASN A 89 1.39 -14.87 -25.33
CA ASN A 89 2.36 -13.83 -24.98
C ASN A 89 3.60 -14.39 -24.29
N GLN A 90 3.46 -15.35 -23.38
CA GLN A 90 4.62 -15.99 -22.75
C GLN A 90 5.43 -16.80 -23.77
N ILE A 91 4.75 -17.48 -24.70
CA ILE A 91 5.40 -18.25 -25.77
C ILE A 91 6.19 -17.32 -26.69
N THR A 92 5.62 -16.18 -27.11
CA THR A 92 6.34 -15.21 -27.95
C THR A 92 7.58 -14.67 -27.24
N TRP A 93 7.47 -14.37 -25.93
CA TRP A 93 8.61 -13.96 -25.13
C TRP A 93 9.71 -15.02 -25.03
N LEU A 94 9.34 -16.29 -24.83
CA LEU A 94 10.28 -17.41 -24.82
C LEU A 94 11.02 -17.49 -26.15
N THR A 95 10.32 -17.47 -27.29
CA THR A 95 10.99 -17.56 -28.60
C THR A 95 11.89 -16.36 -28.94
N ARG A 96 11.65 -15.19 -28.34
CA ARG A 96 12.36 -13.96 -28.67
C ARG A 96 13.66 -13.78 -27.89
N LYS A 97 13.73 -14.30 -26.66
CA LYS A 97 14.83 -13.95 -25.75
C LYS A 97 15.08 -15.04 -24.72
N GLU A 98 16.36 -15.39 -24.58
CA GLU A 98 16.82 -16.26 -23.52
C GLU A 98 16.45 -15.72 -22.12
N PRO A 99 15.88 -16.55 -21.24
CA PRO A 99 15.60 -16.18 -19.86
C PRO A 99 16.87 -15.80 -19.12
N LYS A 100 16.88 -14.61 -18.51
CA LYS A 100 17.98 -14.17 -17.65
C LYS A 100 17.72 -14.57 -16.20
N ARG A 101 18.75 -15.08 -15.51
CA ARG A 101 18.67 -15.35 -14.07
C ARG A 101 18.22 -14.08 -13.35
N PRO A 102 17.22 -14.17 -12.44
CA PRO A 102 16.86 -13.03 -11.62
C PRO A 102 18.08 -12.58 -10.83
N ARG A 103 18.35 -11.27 -10.85
CA ARG A 103 19.40 -10.71 -10.00
C ARG A 103 18.96 -10.85 -8.54
N PRO A 104 19.85 -11.21 -7.61
CA PRO A 104 19.50 -11.22 -6.20
C PRO A 104 18.93 -9.86 -5.81
N HIS A 105 17.82 -9.87 -5.06
CA HIS A 105 17.21 -8.65 -4.57
C HIS A 105 18.22 -7.94 -3.67
N ARG A 106 18.77 -6.82 -4.12
CA ARG A 106 19.68 -6.02 -3.30
C ARG A 106 18.87 -5.48 -2.14
N ALA A 107 19.33 -5.71 -0.90
CA ALA A 107 18.72 -5.09 0.27
C ALA A 107 18.71 -3.57 0.05
N HIS A 108 17.51 -2.98 -0.02
CA HIS A 108 17.38 -1.55 -0.13
C HIS A 108 17.72 -0.96 1.24
N MET A 109 18.91 -0.36 1.38
CA MET A 109 19.22 0.45 2.55
C MET A 109 18.49 1.80 2.42
N PRO A 110 17.48 2.09 3.26
CA PRO A 110 16.80 3.38 3.21
C PRO A 110 17.78 4.51 3.55
N TYR A 111 17.54 5.71 3.03
CA TYR A 111 18.35 6.91 3.32
C TYR A 111 18.51 7.22 4.82
N ASN A 112 17.57 6.77 5.65
CA ASN A 112 17.60 6.93 7.11
C ASN A 112 18.22 5.74 7.86
N SER A 113 18.90 4.80 7.17
CA SER A 113 19.67 3.76 7.86
C SER A 113 20.95 4.28 8.49
N PHE A 114 21.44 5.44 8.03
CA PHE A 114 22.61 6.11 8.57
C PHE A 114 22.26 7.01 9.74
N SER A 115 23.17 7.12 10.70
CA SER A 115 23.05 8.03 11.83
C SER A 115 23.00 9.50 11.35
N LEU A 116 22.65 10.42 12.25
CA LEU A 116 22.73 11.84 11.91
C LEU A 116 24.18 12.26 11.64
N GLU A 117 25.12 11.78 12.45
CA GLU A 117 26.56 12.06 12.34
C GLU A 117 27.12 11.60 10.99
N GLU A 118 26.81 10.36 10.60
CA GLU A 118 27.22 9.80 9.30
C GLU A 118 26.67 10.64 8.14
N ARG A 119 25.40 11.07 8.20
CA ARG A 119 24.80 11.89 7.14
C ARG A 119 25.42 13.29 7.07
N ILE A 120 25.83 13.86 8.21
CA ILE A 120 26.57 15.14 8.24
C ILE A 120 27.94 14.95 7.59
N GLU A 121 28.68 13.91 7.95
CA GLU A 121 29.98 13.58 7.38
C GLU A 121 29.89 13.35 5.86
N PHE A 122 28.92 12.55 5.41
CA PHE A 122 28.73 12.27 3.98
C PHE A 122 28.36 13.53 3.20
N ARG A 123 27.57 14.43 3.79
CA ARG A 123 27.26 15.71 3.14
C ARG A 123 28.49 16.61 3.06
N ALA A 124 29.33 16.65 4.09
CA ALA A 124 30.60 17.39 4.04
C ALA A 124 31.52 16.85 2.93
N GLN A 125 31.68 15.52 2.84
CA GLN A 125 32.43 14.85 1.77
C GLN A 125 31.86 15.20 0.38
N LEU A 126 30.53 15.22 0.25
CA LEU A 126 29.87 15.57 -1.01
C LEU A 126 30.10 17.03 -1.43
N LEU A 127 30.06 17.96 -0.48
CA LEU A 127 30.33 19.39 -0.73
C LEU A 127 31.79 19.64 -1.08
N ASN A 128 32.71 18.82 -0.57
CA ASN A 128 34.13 18.83 -0.90
C ASN A 128 34.45 18.13 -2.24
N GLY A 129 33.44 17.69 -2.99
CA GLY A 129 33.62 17.04 -4.29
C GLY A 129 34.01 15.55 -4.22
N GLU A 130 33.99 14.94 -3.04
CA GLU A 130 34.42 13.55 -2.81
C GLU A 130 33.32 12.52 -3.10
N GLU A 131 32.59 12.68 -4.21
CA GLU A 131 31.46 11.80 -4.54
C GLU A 131 31.89 10.33 -4.70
N ASP A 132 33.10 10.09 -5.20
CA ASP A 132 33.60 8.73 -5.40
C ASP A 132 33.85 7.99 -4.08
N LYS A 133 34.28 8.69 -3.02
CA LYS A 133 34.39 8.11 -1.67
C LYS A 133 33.02 7.67 -1.13
N LEU A 134 31.95 8.40 -1.48
CA LEU A 134 30.58 8.02 -1.10
C LEU A 134 30.10 6.78 -1.86
N LYS A 135 30.50 6.64 -3.13
CA LYS A 135 30.22 5.43 -3.92
C LYS A 135 30.98 4.22 -3.37
N GLU A 136 32.22 4.38 -2.93
CA GLU A 136 33.01 3.35 -2.24
C GLU A 136 32.34 2.91 -0.93
N LYS A 137 31.79 3.87 -0.16
CA LYS A 137 30.95 3.64 1.03
C LYS A 137 29.55 3.07 0.69
N ARG A 138 29.32 2.67 -0.57
CA ARG A 138 28.10 2.03 -1.08
C ARG A 138 26.85 2.90 -1.01
N LEU A 139 26.98 4.22 -0.97
CA LEU A 139 25.81 5.09 -1.12
C LEU A 139 25.27 4.98 -2.55
N SER A 140 23.97 4.73 -2.66
CA SER A 140 23.24 4.76 -3.93
C SER A 140 23.16 6.18 -4.47
N ARG A 141 23.05 6.32 -5.80
CA ARG A 141 22.81 7.61 -6.47
C ARG A 141 21.67 8.39 -5.83
N ARG A 142 20.57 7.69 -5.46
CA ARG A 142 19.42 8.30 -4.80
C ARG A 142 19.75 8.85 -3.41
N GLN A 143 20.62 8.19 -2.64
CA GLN A 143 21.06 8.69 -1.33
C GLN A 143 21.96 9.92 -1.49
N ILE A 144 22.88 9.90 -2.46
CA ILE A 144 23.73 11.05 -2.80
C ILE A 144 22.87 12.25 -3.22
N ASP A 145 21.89 12.04 -4.10
CA ASP A 145 20.96 13.10 -4.52
C ASP A 145 20.15 13.67 -3.35
N LEU A 146 19.78 12.83 -2.38
CA LEU A 146 19.09 13.28 -1.18
C LEU A 146 19.99 14.12 -0.26
N LEU A 147 21.26 13.74 -0.10
CA LEU A 147 22.26 14.53 0.64
C LEU A 147 22.50 15.89 0.00
N ARG A 148 22.44 15.99 -1.35
CA ARG A 148 22.51 17.29 -2.06
C ARG A 148 21.31 18.17 -1.76
N LYS A 149 20.11 17.58 -1.80
CA LYS A 149 18.84 18.32 -1.72
C LYS A 149 18.43 18.69 -0.30
N LYS A 150 18.81 17.89 0.70
CA LYS A 150 18.33 18.02 2.08
C LYS A 150 19.48 18.01 3.06
N GLU A 151 19.51 19.04 3.89
CA GLU A 151 20.40 19.06 5.05
C GLU A 151 20.02 17.95 6.03
N PRO A 152 20.99 17.17 6.53
CA PRO A 152 20.79 16.26 7.64
C PRO A 152 20.26 17.07 8.83
N ARG A 153 19.10 16.67 9.35
CA ARG A 153 18.49 17.28 10.53
C ARG A 153 18.20 16.20 11.56
N PRO A 154 18.32 16.52 12.87
CA PRO A 154 17.86 15.61 13.91
C PRO A 154 16.38 15.30 13.70
N HIS A 155 16.00 14.08 14.09
CA HIS A 155 14.58 13.75 14.13
C HIS A 155 13.90 14.74 15.08
N ARG A 156 12.79 15.35 14.64
CA ARG A 156 11.99 16.19 15.54
C ARG A 156 11.38 15.27 16.58
N GLU A 157 11.82 15.37 17.82
CA GLU A 157 11.14 14.68 18.92
C GLU A 157 9.71 15.18 18.98
N HIS A 158 8.74 14.28 18.79
CA HIS A 158 7.35 14.61 19.04
C HIS A 158 7.21 14.74 20.56
N LYS A 159 6.78 15.93 21.02
CA LYS A 159 6.39 16.12 22.43
C LYS A 159 5.38 15.01 22.78
N LYS A 160 5.73 14.14 23.72
CA LYS A 160 4.85 13.08 24.19
C LYS A 160 3.79 13.73 25.08
N TYR A 161 2.57 13.83 24.58
CA TYR A 161 1.46 14.39 25.34
C TYR A 161 0.77 13.31 26.20
N LYS A 162 0.25 13.70 27.35
CA LYS A 162 -0.56 12.84 28.23
C LYS A 162 -1.78 12.35 27.45
N ARG A 163 -1.99 11.03 27.34
CA ARG A 163 -3.19 10.48 26.70
C ARG A 163 -4.39 10.73 27.60
N LEU A 164 -5.46 11.29 27.04
CA LEU A 164 -6.73 11.53 27.75
C LEU A 164 -7.79 10.56 27.25
N THR A 165 -8.49 9.92 28.18
CA THR A 165 -9.68 9.09 27.90
C THR A 165 -10.87 9.98 27.56
N LEU A 166 -11.97 9.39 27.09
CA LEU A 166 -13.19 10.16 26.80
C LEU A 166 -13.81 10.77 28.06
N GLU A 167 -13.73 10.05 29.19
CA GLU A 167 -14.24 10.49 30.48
C GLU A 167 -13.46 11.71 31.00
N THR A 168 -12.13 11.65 31.01
CA THR A 168 -11.31 12.78 31.47
C THR A 168 -11.45 14.01 30.57
N LYS A 169 -11.69 13.81 29.27
CA LYS A 169 -12.02 14.93 28.37
C LYS A 169 -13.35 15.59 28.74
N LYS A 170 -14.38 14.82 29.10
CA LYS A 170 -15.67 15.37 29.54
C LYS A 170 -15.54 16.12 30.87
N GLU A 171 -14.79 15.57 31.82
CA GLU A 171 -14.51 16.22 33.10
C GLU A 171 -13.79 17.55 32.90
N TYR A 172 -12.70 17.56 32.12
CA TYR A 172 -11.98 18.79 31.81
C TYR A 172 -12.83 19.80 31.03
N ARG A 173 -13.74 19.34 30.16
CA ARG A 173 -14.68 20.24 29.49
C ARG A 173 -15.59 20.94 30.50
N ILE A 174 -16.21 20.19 31.40
CA ILE A 174 -17.07 20.74 32.45
C ILE A 174 -16.27 21.71 33.32
N GLN A 175 -15.07 21.32 33.77
CA GLN A 175 -14.21 22.18 34.60
C GLN A 175 -13.77 23.47 33.90
N LEU A 176 -13.54 23.44 32.58
CA LEU A 176 -13.26 24.63 31.77
C LEU A 176 -14.51 25.52 31.60
N GLU A 177 -15.70 24.93 31.41
CA GLU A 177 -16.96 25.66 31.27
C GLU A 177 -17.41 26.30 32.58
N THR A 178 -17.21 25.63 33.71
CA THR A 178 -17.54 26.14 35.06
C THR A 178 -16.45 27.02 35.67
N GLY A 179 -15.32 27.20 34.99
CA GLY A 179 -14.19 28.02 35.46
C GLY A 179 -13.41 27.42 36.63
N ILE A 180 -13.59 26.13 36.93
CA ILE A 180 -12.87 25.41 38.00
C ILE A 180 -11.39 25.23 37.61
N THR A 181 -11.10 25.06 36.32
CA THR A 181 -9.73 24.95 35.79
C THR A 181 -9.52 25.95 34.65
N THR A 182 -8.28 26.43 34.48
CA THR A 182 -7.88 27.28 33.35
C THR A 182 -7.09 26.50 32.31
N GLU A 183 -6.98 27.03 31.09
CA GLU A 183 -6.12 26.40 30.06
C GLU A 183 -4.66 26.31 30.51
N GLU A 184 -4.18 27.31 31.25
CA GLU A 184 -2.80 27.36 31.75
C GLU A 184 -2.53 26.24 32.76
N ALA A 185 -3.52 25.94 33.63
CA ALA A 185 -3.46 24.81 34.54
C ALA A 185 -3.43 23.45 33.80
N LEU A 186 -4.23 23.31 32.74
CA LEU A 186 -4.19 22.08 31.92
C LEU A 186 -2.86 21.94 31.17
N LYS A 187 -2.26 23.04 30.71
CA LYS A 187 -0.93 23.03 30.08
C LYS A 187 0.17 22.66 31.06
N SER A 188 0.11 23.12 32.31
CA SER A 188 1.07 22.74 33.35
C SER A 188 0.94 21.26 33.74
N GLU A 189 -0.25 20.67 33.62
CA GLU A 189 -0.48 19.22 33.74
C GLU A 189 -0.01 18.38 32.53
N GLY A 190 0.57 19.03 31.50
CA GLY A 190 1.12 18.38 30.32
C GLY A 190 0.11 18.07 29.21
N ILE A 191 -1.05 18.74 29.22
CA ILE A 191 -2.06 18.66 28.15
C ILE A 191 -1.69 19.66 27.05
N SER A 192 -1.67 19.21 25.80
CA SER A 192 -1.33 20.06 24.65
C SER A 192 -2.43 21.07 24.30
N ASP A 193 -2.04 22.17 23.67
CA ASP A 193 -2.97 23.15 23.08
C ASP A 193 -4.00 22.50 22.16
N TRP A 194 -3.56 21.51 21.36
CA TRP A 194 -4.45 20.77 20.47
C TRP A 194 -5.48 19.93 21.25
N GLN A 195 -5.08 19.30 22.35
CA GLN A 195 -6.00 18.56 23.21
C GLN A 195 -6.99 19.47 23.92
N ILE A 196 -6.55 20.62 24.42
CA ILE A 196 -7.43 21.64 25.04
C ILE A 196 -8.46 22.14 24.02
N LYS A 197 -8.03 22.42 22.79
CA LYS A 197 -8.94 22.78 21.69
C LYS A 197 -9.96 21.66 21.41
N THR A 198 -9.52 20.41 21.43
CA THR A 198 -10.39 19.25 21.20
C THR A 198 -11.40 19.05 22.34
N ILE A 199 -10.99 19.27 23.59
CA ILE A 199 -11.86 19.18 24.78
C ILE A 199 -13.01 20.19 24.69
N ARG A 200 -12.75 21.41 24.20
CA ARG A 200 -13.79 22.44 24.03
C ARG A 200 -14.78 22.14 22.91
N GLN A 201 -14.36 21.39 21.89
CA GLN A 201 -15.17 21.11 20.70
C GLN A 201 -15.99 19.81 20.81
N ALA A 202 -15.69 18.97 21.81
CA ALA A 202 -16.27 17.63 21.97
C ALA A 202 -17.43 17.67 22.98
#